data_AF-A0A1Q5TQW3-F1
#
_entry.id   AF-A0A1Q5TQW3-F1
#
_cell.length_a   1.000
_cell.length_b   1.000
_cell.length_c   1.000
_cell.angle_alpha   90.00
_cell.angle_beta   90.00
_cell.angle_gamma   90.00
#
_symmetry.space_group_name_H-M   'P 1'
#
loop_
_entity.id
_entity.type
_entity.pdbx_description
1 polymer ?
#
loop_
_entity_poly.entity_id
_entity_poly.type
_entity_poly.pdbx_seq_one_letter_code
_entity_poly.pdbx_strand_id
1 'polypeptide(L)' 'MRPVRNGMCKYESLKNGDIDLADIALMNDALDVDAENEALVARWKDEQH' A
#
# COMPACT_ATOMS: atom_id res chain seq x y z
N MET A 1 4.93 8.42 -3.85
CA MET A 1 4.76 8.17 -2.40
C MET A 1 3.40 7.50 -2.16
N ARG A 2 3.32 6.17 -2.33
CA ARG A 2 2.07 5.41 -2.23
C ARG A 2 1.46 5.42 -0.82
N PRO A 3 2.22 5.28 0.27
CA PRO A 3 1.65 5.26 1.62
C PRO A 3 0.97 6.57 2.01
N VAL A 4 1.59 7.71 1.69
CA VAL A 4 1.01 9.05 1.92
C VAL A 4 -0.29 9.24 1.14
N ARG A 5 -0.31 8.82 -0.13
CA ARG A 5 -1.51 8.95 -0.98
C ARG A 5 -2.66 8.04 -0.54
N ASN A 6 -2.34 6.91 0.09
CA ASN A 6 -3.32 5.99 0.67
C ASN A 6 -3.66 6.33 2.13
N GLY A 7 -3.15 7.43 2.68
CA GLY A 7 -3.46 7.87 4.04
C GLY A 7 -2.80 7.05 5.16
N MET A 8 -1.84 6.19 4.84
CA MET A 8 -1.11 5.38 5.83
C MET A 8 -0.15 6.22 6.68
N CYS A 9 0.36 7.33 6.15
CA CYS A 9 1.22 8.27 6.88
C CYS A 9 1.08 9.70 6.35
N LYS A 10 1.48 10.68 7.16
CA LYS A 10 1.51 12.09 6.77
C LYS A 10 2.83 12.42 6.06
N TYR A 11 2.79 13.33 5.08
CA TYR A 11 3.99 13.78 4.38
C TYR A 11 5.01 14.42 5.34
N GLU A 12 4.50 15.16 6.32
CA GLU A 12 5.30 15.85 7.34
C GLU A 12 6.10 14.86 8.20
N SER A 13 5.55 13.67 8.48
CA SER A 13 6.23 12.64 9.28
C SER A 13 7.50 12.12 8.60
N LEU A 14 7.51 12.01 7.26
CA LEU A 14 8.74 11.66 6.53
C LEU A 14 9.77 12.79 6.60
N LYS A 15 9.32 14.04 6.49
CA LYS A 15 10.20 15.20 6.48
C LYS A 15 10.85 15.42 7.85
N ASN A 16 10.09 15.17 8.91
CA ASN A 16 10.54 15.35 10.29
C ASN A 16 11.30 14.14 10.84
N GLY A 17 11.28 12.99 10.13
CA GLY A 17 11.97 11.76 10.53
C GLY A 17 11.24 10.94 11.57
N ASP A 18 9.94 11.19 11.78
CA ASP A 18 9.10 10.41 12.72
C ASP A 18 8.86 8.97 12.23
N ILE A 19 9.00 8.76 10.92
CA ILE A 19 8.97 7.45 10.28
C ILE A 19 10.21 7.29 9.43
N ASP A 20 10.75 6.08 9.39
CA ASP A 20 11.97 5.79 8.66
C ASP A 20 11.70 5.16 7.29
N LEU A 21 12.78 4.86 6.57
CA LEU A 21 12.69 4.24 5.25
C LEU A 21 12.18 2.79 5.32
N ALA A 22 12.42 2.09 6.42
CA ALA A 22 11.95 0.73 6.61
C ALA A 22 10.43 0.70 6.82
N ASP A 23 9.88 1.66 7.56
CA ASP A 23 8.44 1.85 7.70
C ASP A 23 7.78 2.09 6.34
N ILE A 24 8.37 2.97 5.51
CA ILE A 24 7.87 3.25 4.17
C ILE A 24 7.97 2.03 3.26
N ALA A 25 9.05 1.26 3.34
CA ALA A 25 9.21 0.02 2.58
C ALA A 25 8.09 -0.97 2.93
N LEU A 26 7.87 -1.22 4.23
CA LEU A 26 6.82 -2.11 4.72
C LEU A 26 5.42 -1.66 4.28
N MET A 27 5.14 -0.36 4.32
CA MET A 27 3.86 0.18 3.83
C MET A 27 3.67 -0.01 2.32
N ASN A 28 4.74 0.08 1.53
CA ASN A 28 4.64 -0.21 0.10
C ASN A 28 4.37 -1.70 -0.15
N ASP A 29 5.07 -2.59 0.57
CA ASP A 29 4.88 -4.04 0.45
C ASP A 29 3.43 -4.43 0.80
N ALA A 30 2.86 -3.82 1.84
CA ALA A 30 1.45 -4.03 2.20
C ALA A 30 0.49 -3.62 1.06
N LEU A 31 0.72 -2.46 0.43
CA LEU A 31 -0.08 -2.00 -0.70
C LEU A 31 0.06 -2.87 -1.95
N ASP A 32 1.19 -3.56 -2.12
CA ASP A 32 1.36 -4.53 -3.20
C ASP A 32 0.56 -5.81 -2.95
N VAL A 33 0.58 -6.32 -1.71
CA VAL A 33 -0.27 -7.46 -1.32
C VAL A 33 -1.75 -7.15 -1.49
N ASP A 34 -2.20 -5.95 -1.12
CA ASP A 34 -3.59 -5.53 -1.31
C ASP A 34 -3.98 -5.49 -2.79
N ALA A 35 -3.10 -4.96 -3.65
CA ALA A 35 -3.34 -4.90 -5.09
C ALA A 35 -3.40 -6.31 -5.72
N GLU A 36 -2.54 -7.22 -5.27
CA GLU A 36 -2.57 -8.63 -5.70
C GLU A 36 -3.86 -9.34 -5.28
N ASN A 37 -4.33 -9.09 -4.06
CA ASN A 37 -5.59 -9.61 -3.56
C ASN A 37 -6.78 -9.11 -4.39
N GLU A 38 -6.83 -7.81 -4.69
CA GLU A 38 -7.87 -7.23 -5.54
C GLU A 38 -7.86 -7.85 -6.94
N ALA A 39 -6.68 -8.03 -7.54
CA ALA A 39 -6.51 -8.67 -8.84
C ALA A 39 -6.93 -10.15 -8.84
N LEU A 40 -6.66 -10.89 -7.75
CA LEU A 40 -7.10 -12.27 -7.60
C LEU A 40 -8.63 -12.34 -7.49
N VAL A 41 -9.23 -11.49 -6.66
CA VAL A 41 -10.69 -11.40 -6.50
C VAL A 41 -11.37 -11.02 -7.81
N ALA A 42 -10.80 -10.09 -8.59
CA ALA A 42 -11.33 -9.72 -9.90
C ALA A 42 -11.33 -10.91 -10.87
N ARG A 43 -10.23 -11.67 -10.95
CA ARG A 43 -10.14 -12.88 -11.78
C ARG A 43 -11.16 -13.94 -11.36
N TRP A 44 -11.30 -14.20 -10.07
CA TRP A 44 -12.28 -15.17 -9.58
C TRP A 44 -13.73 -14.78 -9.89
N LYS A 45 -14.05 -13.49 -9.91
CA LYS A 45 -15.39 -13.01 -10.31
C LYS A 45 -15.64 -13.20 -11.80
N ASP A 46 -14.63 -13.00 -12.64
CA ASP A 46 -14.72 -13.18 -14.09
C ASP A 46 -14.88 -14.67 -14.45
N GLU A 47 -14.14 -15.56 -13.79
CA GLU A 47 -14.23 -17.03 -13.99
C GLU A 47 -15.57 -17.64 -13.57
N GLN A 48 -16.35 -16.98 -12.72
CA GLN A 48 -17.67 -17.46 -12.25
C GLN A 48 -18.86 -16.94 -13.09
N HIS A 49 -18.60 -16.12 -14.10
CA HIS A 49 -19.62 -15.50 -14.96
C HIS A 49 -19.68 -16.16 -16.36
#